data_AF-A0A6N8A579-F1
#
_entry.id   AF-A0A6N8A579-F1
#
_cell.length_a   1.000
_cell.length_b   1.000
_cell.length_c   1.000
_cell.angle_alpha   90.00
_cell.angle_beta   90.00
_cell.angle_gamma   90.00
#
_symmetry.space_group_name_H-M   'P 1'
#
loop_
_entity.id
_entity.type
_entity.pdbx_description
1 polymer ?
#
loop_
_entity_poly.entity_id
_entity_poly.type
_entity_poly.pdbx_seq_one_letter_code
_entity_poly.pdbx_strand_id
1 'polypeptide(L)'
;MIGRWKAEWESKKKLFEAESGKKKPSEKYLGYFRKSSGVSSAFGTLDKAYEKVRSAKPDKRIAALNTFEAALKAAERTCMDYMKILQKEAAKESSKRDLIHLLKVLQKDMDACLETARAQLVSGKEITRNDGSVDPTKIMQEKSLRAMLKGAIKKAALWIQVVERDVDPAEFNKGIQKVTRDITQNLGNLIKTQQKGSREEKAMAALLKELLPWANGGKKLGANADFEDVIPELFKLKKMLAALAKV
;
A
#
# COMPACT_ATOMS: atom_id res chain seq x y z
N MET A 1 0.51 6.91 -8.62
CA MET A 1 -0.32 6.25 -9.64
C MET A 1 -1.19 5.23 -8.93
N ILE A 2 -2.49 5.48 -8.86
CA ILE A 2 -3.46 4.57 -8.23
C ILE A 2 -3.99 3.64 -9.33
N GLY A 3 -4.15 2.35 -9.04
CA GLY A 3 -4.72 1.37 -9.99
C GLY A 3 -3.72 0.65 -10.91
N ARG A 4 -2.45 0.54 -10.51
CA ARG A 4 -1.43 -0.29 -11.18
C ARG A 4 -0.90 -1.39 -10.25
N TRP A 5 -1.80 -2.14 -9.63
CA TRP A 5 -1.49 -3.15 -8.63
C TRP A 5 -0.63 -4.27 -9.20
N LYS A 6 -0.79 -4.63 -10.48
CA LYS A 6 0.08 -5.64 -11.10
C LYS A 6 1.53 -5.18 -11.12
N ALA A 7 1.78 -3.94 -11.53
CA ALA A 7 3.13 -3.40 -11.61
C ALA A 7 3.75 -3.23 -10.21
N GLU A 8 2.97 -2.74 -9.23
CA GLU A 8 3.40 -2.69 -7.83
C GLU A 8 3.79 -4.08 -7.32
N TRP A 9 2.92 -5.07 -7.51
CA TRP A 9 3.19 -6.46 -7.13
C TRP A 9 4.43 -7.04 -7.82
N GLU A 10 4.57 -6.86 -9.14
CA GLU A 10 5.72 -7.37 -9.88
C GLU A 10 7.04 -6.78 -9.40
N SER A 11 7.05 -5.49 -9.02
CA SER A 11 8.21 -4.85 -8.40
C SER A 11 8.57 -5.50 -7.06
N LYS A 12 7.58 -5.71 -6.18
CA LYS A 12 7.80 -6.32 -4.85
C LYS A 12 8.23 -7.77 -4.95
N LYS A 13 7.61 -8.50 -5.87
CA LYS A 13 7.99 -9.88 -6.18
C LYS A 13 9.43 -9.98 -6.67
N LYS A 14 9.86 -9.09 -7.58
CA LYS A 14 11.26 -9.07 -8.05
C LYS A 14 12.24 -8.83 -6.91
N LEU A 15 11.93 -7.92 -5.99
CA LEU A 15 12.75 -7.67 -4.81
C LEU A 15 12.89 -8.92 -3.94
N PHE A 16 11.76 -9.58 -3.64
CA PHE A 16 11.78 -10.86 -2.91
C PHE A 16 12.60 -11.94 -3.64
N GLU A 17 12.44 -12.09 -4.96
CA GLU A 17 13.20 -13.07 -5.76
C GLU A 17 14.70 -12.78 -5.75
N ALA A 18 15.09 -11.50 -5.76
CA ALA A 18 16.49 -11.08 -5.68
C ALA A 18 17.10 -11.39 -4.31
N GLU A 19 16.39 -11.06 -3.23
CA GLU A 19 16.91 -11.20 -1.85
C GLU A 19 16.88 -12.64 -1.35
N SER A 20 15.84 -13.40 -1.69
CA SER A 20 15.76 -14.81 -1.31
C SER A 20 16.65 -15.70 -2.19
N GLY A 21 17.06 -15.21 -3.37
CA GLY A 21 17.63 -16.04 -4.43
C GLY A 21 16.66 -17.09 -4.99
N LYS A 22 15.39 -17.07 -4.57
CA LYS A 22 14.36 -18.04 -4.97
C LYS A 22 13.49 -17.44 -6.06
N LYS A 23 13.85 -17.70 -7.33
CA LYS A 23 12.99 -17.42 -8.48
C LYS A 23 11.84 -18.42 -8.53
N LYS A 24 10.76 -18.12 -7.79
CA LYS A 24 9.57 -18.98 -7.58
C LYS A 24 9.86 -20.22 -6.70
N PRO A 25 8.84 -20.83 -6.06
CA PRO A 25 8.94 -22.25 -5.76
C PRO A 25 9.14 -22.96 -7.12
N SER A 26 10.28 -23.66 -7.29
CA SER A 26 10.67 -24.21 -8.60
C SER A 26 9.59 -25.15 -9.16
N GLU A 27 9.59 -25.40 -10.47
CA GLU A 27 8.70 -26.40 -11.09
C GLU A 27 8.77 -27.77 -10.40
N LYS A 28 9.96 -28.12 -9.87
CA LYS A 28 10.19 -29.35 -9.11
C LYS A 28 9.51 -29.34 -7.72
N TYR A 29 9.29 -28.15 -7.15
CA TYR A 29 8.65 -27.95 -5.84
C TYR A 29 7.12 -27.79 -5.93
N LEU A 30 6.60 -27.30 -7.06
CA LEU A 30 5.17 -27.02 -7.20
C LEU A 30 4.33 -28.19 -7.72
N GLY A 31 4.95 -29.25 -8.28
CA GLY A 31 4.40 -30.58 -8.61
C GLY A 31 3.18 -30.68 -9.56
N TYR A 32 2.34 -29.65 -9.58
CA TYR A 32 1.03 -29.54 -10.22
C TYR A 32 0.65 -28.06 -10.50
N PHE A 33 1.25 -27.07 -9.80
CA PHE A 33 1.03 -25.62 -10.02
C PHE A 33 1.90 -25.04 -11.15
N ARG A 34 1.98 -25.74 -12.28
CA ARG A 34 2.95 -25.50 -13.35
C ARG A 34 2.74 -24.23 -14.18
N LYS A 35 1.82 -23.32 -13.82
CA LYS A 35 1.49 -22.13 -14.61
C LYS A 35 1.24 -20.89 -13.76
N SER A 36 2.32 -20.23 -13.33
CA SER A 36 2.31 -18.95 -12.60
C SER A 36 1.60 -19.01 -11.23
N SER A 37 1.98 -18.16 -10.28
CA SER A 37 1.27 -18.09 -8.99
C SER A 37 -0.18 -17.60 -9.09
N GLY A 38 -0.65 -17.24 -10.29
CA GLY A 38 -1.94 -16.58 -10.51
C GLY A 38 -1.99 -15.13 -10.03
N VAL A 39 -1.16 -14.73 -9.05
CA VAL A 39 -1.21 -13.42 -8.39
C VAL A 39 -1.04 -12.25 -9.38
N SER A 40 -0.02 -12.29 -10.26
CA SER A 40 0.18 -11.22 -11.26
C SER A 40 -1.00 -11.11 -12.23
N SER A 41 -1.61 -12.24 -12.60
CA SER A 41 -2.80 -12.25 -13.45
C SER A 41 -4.02 -11.72 -12.70
N ALA A 42 -4.19 -12.08 -11.43
CA ALA A 42 -5.28 -11.61 -10.59
C ALA A 42 -5.21 -10.09 -10.38
N PHE A 43 -4.02 -9.54 -10.08
CA PHE A 43 -3.83 -8.08 -10.03
C PHE A 43 -4.02 -7.42 -11.40
N GLY A 44 -3.64 -8.08 -12.50
CA GLY A 44 -3.94 -7.57 -13.84
C GLY A 44 -5.44 -7.51 -14.14
N THR A 45 -6.22 -8.50 -13.68
CA THR A 45 -7.70 -8.47 -13.75
C THR A 45 -8.26 -7.35 -12.88
N LEU A 46 -7.68 -7.14 -11.70
CA LEU A 46 -8.06 -6.05 -10.80
C LEU A 46 -7.81 -4.66 -11.42
N ASP A 47 -6.64 -4.45 -12.02
CA ASP A 47 -6.29 -3.22 -12.76
C ASP A 47 -7.33 -2.94 -13.86
N LYS A 48 -7.65 -3.96 -14.68
CA LYS A 48 -8.66 -3.85 -15.74
C LYS A 48 -10.05 -3.54 -15.21
N ALA A 49 -10.46 -4.17 -14.11
CA ALA A 49 -11.76 -3.94 -13.51
C ALA A 49 -11.89 -2.52 -12.93
N TYR A 50 -10.82 -1.99 -12.34
CA TYR A 50 -10.80 -0.61 -11.87
C TYR A 50 -10.82 0.40 -13.02
N GLU A 51 -10.10 0.13 -14.11
CA GLU A 51 -10.15 1.02 -15.28
C GLU A 51 -11.56 1.08 -15.87
N LYS A 52 -12.30 -0.05 -15.87
CA LYS A 52 -13.73 -0.05 -16.23
C LYS A 52 -14.57 0.84 -15.31
N VAL A 53 -14.28 0.91 -14.01
CA VAL A 53 -14.96 1.84 -13.09
C VAL A 53 -14.68 3.28 -13.49
N ARG A 54 -13.42 3.61 -13.80
CA ARG A 54 -13.00 4.98 -14.17
C ARG A 54 -13.65 5.44 -15.46
N SER A 55 -13.71 4.57 -16.46
CA SER A 55 -14.28 4.86 -17.78
C SER A 55 -15.79 4.60 -17.88
N ALA A 56 -16.44 4.09 -16.84
CA ALA A 56 -17.86 3.77 -16.88
C ALA A 56 -18.71 5.03 -16.94
N LYS A 57 -19.65 5.03 -17.89
CA LYS A 57 -20.82 5.92 -17.90
C LYS A 57 -21.69 5.69 -16.65
N PRO A 58 -22.49 6.68 -16.21
CA PRO A 58 -23.29 6.57 -15.00
C PRO A 58 -24.12 5.29 -14.90
N ASP A 59 -24.87 4.96 -15.95
CA ASP A 59 -25.74 3.78 -16.03
C ASP A 59 -24.99 2.42 -15.91
N LYS A 60 -23.67 2.41 -16.15
CA LYS A 60 -22.81 1.22 -16.03
C LYS A 60 -21.90 1.22 -14.81
N ARG A 61 -21.85 2.32 -14.04
CA ARG A 61 -20.86 2.50 -12.97
C ARG A 61 -21.06 1.50 -11.82
N ILE A 62 -22.30 1.26 -11.40
CA ILE A 62 -22.62 0.29 -10.34
C ILE A 62 -22.17 -1.13 -10.74
N ALA A 63 -22.49 -1.55 -11.98
CA ALA A 63 -22.06 -2.85 -12.50
C ALA A 63 -20.53 -2.96 -12.59
N ALA A 64 -19.84 -1.88 -12.97
CA ALA A 64 -18.39 -1.82 -12.99
C ALA A 64 -17.79 -1.94 -11.57
N LEU A 65 -18.38 -1.27 -10.56
CA LEU A 65 -17.95 -1.38 -9.16
C LEU A 65 -18.13 -2.81 -8.61
N ASN A 66 -19.24 -3.47 -8.95
CA ASN A 66 -19.45 -4.87 -8.56
C ASN A 66 -18.43 -5.81 -9.22
N THR A 67 -18.08 -5.55 -10.49
CA THR A 67 -17.01 -6.27 -11.20
C THR A 67 -15.66 -6.06 -10.52
N PHE A 68 -15.36 -4.82 -10.10
CA PHE A 68 -14.15 -4.49 -9.36
C PHE A 68 -14.09 -5.18 -8.00
N GLU A 69 -15.20 -5.21 -7.26
CA GLU A 69 -15.29 -5.96 -5.99
C GLU A 69 -15.05 -7.46 -6.18
N ALA A 70 -15.66 -8.07 -7.21
CA ALA A 70 -15.46 -9.49 -7.48
C ALA A 70 -14.00 -9.79 -7.85
N ALA A 71 -13.37 -8.94 -8.67
CA ALA A 71 -11.95 -9.05 -9.00
C ALA A 71 -11.06 -8.89 -7.76
N LEU A 72 -11.42 -8.00 -6.83
CA LEU A 72 -10.70 -7.80 -5.57
C LEU A 72 -10.76 -9.06 -4.70
N LYS A 73 -11.95 -9.63 -4.47
CA LYS A 73 -12.12 -10.88 -3.70
C LYS A 73 -11.34 -12.05 -4.33
N ALA A 74 -11.33 -12.15 -5.66
CA ALA A 74 -10.56 -13.15 -6.37
C ALA A 74 -9.04 -12.96 -6.18
N ALA A 75 -8.56 -11.71 -6.23
CA ALA A 75 -7.17 -11.37 -5.97
C ALA A 75 -6.77 -11.71 -4.53
N GLU A 76 -7.60 -11.37 -3.54
CA GLU A 76 -7.38 -11.72 -2.12
C GLU A 76 -7.23 -13.23 -1.92
N ARG A 77 -8.12 -14.03 -2.50
CA ARG A 77 -8.05 -15.50 -2.42
C ARG A 77 -6.76 -16.04 -3.05
N THR A 78 -6.43 -15.56 -4.26
CA THR A 78 -5.21 -15.98 -4.98
C THR A 78 -3.94 -15.62 -4.19
N CYS A 79 -3.93 -14.43 -3.59
CA CYS A 79 -2.87 -13.93 -2.71
C CYS A 79 -2.68 -14.84 -1.48
N MET A 80 -3.78 -15.14 -0.79
CA MET A 80 -3.77 -16.03 0.38
C MET A 80 -3.26 -17.43 0.03
N ASP A 81 -3.77 -18.03 -1.06
CA ASP A 81 -3.38 -19.38 -1.47
C ASP A 81 -1.90 -19.43 -1.85
N TYR A 82 -1.40 -18.41 -2.55
CA TYR A 82 0.02 -18.26 -2.85
C TYR A 82 0.89 -18.16 -1.58
N MET A 83 0.49 -17.33 -0.62
CA MET A 83 1.25 -17.18 0.64
C MET A 83 1.26 -18.46 1.47
N LYS A 84 0.14 -19.20 1.52
CA LYS A 84 0.07 -20.52 2.18
C LYS A 84 1.08 -21.50 1.58
N ILE A 85 1.17 -21.55 0.26
CA ILE A 85 2.13 -22.40 -0.45
C ILE A 85 3.56 -22.00 -0.08
N LEU A 86 3.90 -20.71 -0.16
CA LEU A 86 5.24 -20.23 0.17
C LEU A 86 5.63 -20.52 1.63
N GLN A 87 4.71 -20.32 2.57
CA GLN A 87 4.92 -20.60 3.99
C GLN A 87 5.14 -22.10 4.24
N LYS A 88 4.34 -22.97 3.61
CA LYS A 88 4.49 -24.43 3.70
C LYS A 88 5.85 -24.89 3.19
N GLU A 89 6.34 -24.29 2.10
CA GLU A 89 7.65 -24.64 1.55
C GLU A 89 8.80 -24.10 2.42
N ALA A 90 8.70 -22.86 2.90
CA ALA A 90 9.70 -22.30 3.81
C ALA A 90 9.84 -23.11 5.11
N ALA A 91 8.76 -23.71 5.61
CA ALA A 91 8.80 -24.59 6.78
C ALA A 91 9.65 -25.85 6.57
N LYS A 92 9.81 -26.32 5.33
CA LYS A 92 10.69 -27.46 4.99
C LYS A 92 12.16 -27.07 4.91
N GLU A 93 12.46 -25.79 4.71
CA GLU A 93 13.83 -25.24 4.62
C GLU A 93 14.31 -24.70 5.98
N SER A 94 14.10 -25.47 7.07
CA SER A 94 14.16 -25.10 8.50
C SER A 94 15.42 -24.37 9.01
N SER A 95 16.46 -24.19 8.18
CA SER A 95 17.71 -23.52 8.51
C SER A 95 17.81 -22.04 8.11
N LYS A 96 16.82 -21.46 7.39
CA LYS A 96 16.93 -20.07 6.88
C LYS A 96 15.97 -19.10 7.55
N ARG A 97 16.34 -18.56 8.72
CA ARG A 97 15.61 -17.47 9.41
C ARG A 97 15.27 -16.31 8.48
N ASP A 98 16.15 -16.00 7.54
CA ASP A 98 15.98 -14.89 6.58
C ASP A 98 14.80 -15.11 5.63
N LEU A 99 14.54 -16.34 5.20
CA LEU A 99 13.44 -16.64 4.28
C LEU A 99 12.07 -16.40 4.95
N ILE A 100 11.91 -16.77 6.22
CA ILE A 100 10.69 -16.52 6.98
C ILE A 100 10.44 -15.00 7.12
N HIS A 101 11.50 -14.23 7.38
CA HIS A 101 11.40 -12.77 7.45
C HIS A 101 11.00 -12.18 6.09
N LEU A 102 11.67 -12.58 5.00
CA LEU A 102 11.36 -12.12 3.64
C LEU A 102 9.92 -12.46 3.23
N LEU A 103 9.40 -13.63 3.62
CA LEU A 103 8.00 -13.99 3.37
C LEU A 103 7.02 -13.11 4.15
N LYS A 104 7.33 -12.74 5.39
CA LYS A 104 6.51 -11.77 6.14
C LYS A 104 6.50 -10.40 5.47
N VAL A 105 7.64 -9.94 4.95
CA VAL A 105 7.71 -8.68 4.18
C VAL A 105 6.87 -8.78 2.91
N LEU A 106 7.02 -9.85 2.12
CA LEU A 106 6.24 -10.08 0.91
C LEU A 106 4.74 -10.13 1.18
N GLN A 107 4.31 -10.79 2.28
CA GLN A 107 2.92 -10.83 2.69
C GLN A 107 2.38 -9.44 2.99
N LYS A 108 3.13 -8.63 3.75
CA LYS A 108 2.71 -7.25 4.05
C LYS A 108 2.64 -6.41 2.77
N ASP A 109 3.59 -6.56 1.84
CA ASP A 109 3.57 -5.86 0.54
C ASP A 109 2.33 -6.21 -0.29
N MET A 110 1.95 -7.49 -0.30
CA MET A 110 0.73 -7.98 -0.93
C MET A 110 -0.52 -7.41 -0.26
N ASP A 111 -0.59 -7.43 1.07
CA ASP A 111 -1.69 -6.85 1.84
C ASP A 111 -1.82 -5.35 1.54
N ALA A 112 -0.72 -4.61 1.43
CA ALA A 112 -0.77 -3.19 1.07
C ALA A 112 -1.32 -2.95 -0.34
N CYS A 113 -1.00 -3.82 -1.31
CA CYS A 113 -1.62 -3.74 -2.64
C CYS A 113 -3.14 -3.91 -2.53
N LEU A 114 -3.61 -4.95 -1.84
CA LEU A 114 -5.03 -5.25 -1.64
C LEU A 114 -5.76 -4.14 -0.87
N GLU A 115 -5.15 -3.59 0.16
CA GLU A 115 -5.72 -2.49 0.96
C GLU A 115 -5.92 -1.22 0.14
N THR A 116 -4.99 -0.89 -0.77
CA THR A 116 -5.23 0.25 -1.66
C THR A 116 -6.36 0.00 -2.65
N ALA A 117 -6.53 -1.23 -3.13
CA ALA A 117 -7.68 -1.60 -3.95
C ALA A 117 -9.01 -1.53 -3.16
N ARG A 118 -9.02 -2.01 -1.91
CA ARG A 118 -10.17 -1.87 -0.99
C ARG A 118 -10.54 -0.40 -0.77
N ALA A 119 -9.56 0.46 -0.51
CA ALA A 119 -9.80 1.89 -0.33
C ALA A 119 -10.44 2.52 -1.57
N GLN A 120 -9.97 2.15 -2.77
CA GLN A 120 -10.57 2.60 -4.04
C GLN A 120 -12.00 2.08 -4.23
N LEU A 121 -12.28 0.83 -3.84
CA LEU A 121 -13.63 0.27 -3.93
C LEU A 121 -14.59 0.98 -2.96
N VAL A 122 -14.18 1.17 -1.71
CA VAL A 122 -14.98 1.87 -0.70
C VAL A 122 -15.29 3.29 -1.16
N SER A 123 -14.27 4.02 -1.61
CA SER A 123 -14.46 5.37 -2.13
C SER A 123 -15.38 5.38 -3.35
N GLY A 124 -15.15 4.49 -4.32
CA GLY A 124 -16.00 4.37 -5.51
C GLY A 124 -17.47 4.10 -5.16
N LYS A 125 -17.74 3.23 -4.19
CA LYS A 125 -19.10 2.94 -3.71
C LYS A 125 -19.72 4.12 -2.97
N GLU A 126 -18.97 4.81 -2.12
CA GLU A 126 -19.50 5.96 -1.37
C GLU A 126 -19.89 7.11 -2.28
N ILE A 127 -19.07 7.41 -3.27
CA ILE A 127 -19.31 8.53 -4.18
C ILE A 127 -20.33 8.21 -5.28
N THR A 128 -20.72 6.96 -5.47
CA THR A 128 -21.67 6.58 -6.53
C THR A 128 -23.09 6.59 -5.98
N ARG A 129 -23.99 7.36 -6.61
CA ARG A 129 -25.42 7.39 -6.29
C ARG A 129 -26.13 6.14 -6.83
N ASN A 130 -27.40 5.97 -6.46
CA ASN A 130 -28.21 4.83 -6.89
C ASN A 130 -28.46 4.77 -8.41
N ASP A 131 -28.39 5.92 -9.09
CA ASP A 131 -28.46 6.01 -10.55
C ASP A 131 -27.10 5.80 -11.25
N GLY A 132 -26.05 5.54 -10.45
CA GLY A 132 -24.68 5.37 -10.92
C GLY A 132 -23.93 6.67 -11.24
N SER A 133 -24.57 7.84 -11.06
CA SER A 133 -23.88 9.13 -11.15
C SER A 133 -22.90 9.32 -9.98
N VAL A 134 -21.86 10.14 -10.17
CA VAL A 134 -20.92 10.49 -9.10
C VAL A 134 -21.48 11.67 -8.31
N ASP A 135 -21.46 11.54 -7.00
CA ASP A 135 -21.72 12.60 -6.06
C ASP A 135 -20.42 13.32 -5.68
N PRO A 136 -20.12 14.49 -6.28
CA PRO A 136 -18.87 15.20 -6.01
C PRO A 136 -18.77 15.65 -4.55
N THR A 137 -19.90 15.82 -3.85
CA THR A 137 -19.90 16.20 -2.42
C THR A 137 -19.34 15.07 -1.54
N LYS A 138 -19.38 13.83 -2.02
CA LYS A 138 -18.90 12.66 -1.30
C LYS A 138 -17.44 12.32 -1.56
N ILE A 139 -16.79 12.92 -2.57
CA ILE A 139 -15.38 12.70 -2.89
C ILE A 139 -14.46 13.06 -1.71
N MET A 140 -14.90 14.01 -0.88
CA MET A 140 -14.20 14.48 0.31
C MET A 140 -14.83 13.97 1.61
N GLN A 141 -15.62 12.89 1.59
CA GLN A 141 -16.17 12.33 2.82
C GLN A 141 -15.07 11.69 3.68
N GLU A 142 -15.18 11.95 4.98
CA GLU A 142 -14.22 11.52 5.98
C GLU A 142 -13.88 10.03 5.90
N LYS A 143 -14.89 9.16 5.73
CA LYS A 143 -14.68 7.70 5.67
C LYS A 143 -13.79 7.28 4.50
N SER A 144 -14.01 7.81 3.31
CA SER A 144 -13.15 7.61 2.14
C SER A 144 -11.73 8.12 2.38
N LEU A 145 -11.58 9.32 2.94
CA LEU A 145 -10.28 9.92 3.21
C LEU A 145 -9.50 9.12 4.29
N ARG A 146 -10.17 8.65 5.35
CA ARG A 146 -9.58 7.77 6.38
C ARG A 146 -9.11 6.44 5.78
N ALA A 147 -9.87 5.86 4.85
CA ALA A 147 -9.46 4.64 4.16
C ALA A 147 -8.18 4.85 3.32
N MET A 148 -8.10 5.97 2.60
CA MET A 148 -6.90 6.34 1.83
C MET A 148 -5.70 6.63 2.74
N LEU A 149 -5.91 7.35 3.84
CA LEU A 149 -4.86 7.61 4.84
C LEU A 149 -4.32 6.30 5.43
N LYS A 150 -5.19 5.36 5.82
CA LYS A 150 -4.79 4.03 6.30
C LYS A 150 -3.93 3.27 5.27
N GLY A 151 -4.32 3.33 3.99
CA GLY A 151 -3.53 2.76 2.90
C GLY A 151 -2.14 3.40 2.78
N ALA A 152 -2.05 4.73 2.87
CA ALA A 152 -0.78 5.46 2.85
C ALA A 152 0.13 5.12 4.04
N ILE A 153 -0.44 5.05 5.25
CA ILE A 153 0.29 4.66 6.48
C ILE A 153 0.87 3.24 6.34
N LYS A 154 0.09 2.28 5.84
CA LYS A 154 0.58 0.90 5.62
C LYS A 154 1.72 0.86 4.61
N LYS A 155 1.61 1.60 3.49
CA LYS A 155 2.68 1.72 2.49
C LYS A 155 3.95 2.35 3.09
N ALA A 156 3.81 3.38 3.92
CA ALA A 156 4.94 3.99 4.62
C ALA A 156 5.60 3.02 5.62
N ALA A 157 4.82 2.29 6.42
CA ALA A 157 5.33 1.31 7.39
C ALA A 157 6.09 0.15 6.72
N LEU A 158 5.70 -0.22 5.50
CA LEU A 158 6.39 -1.20 4.66
C LEU A 158 7.70 -0.66 4.11
N TRP A 159 7.67 0.54 3.55
CA TRP A 159 8.87 1.19 3.06
C TRP A 159 9.92 1.34 4.18
N ILE A 160 9.50 1.73 5.39
CA ILE A 160 10.39 1.78 6.55
C ILE A 160 11.06 0.42 6.80
N GLN A 161 10.32 -0.69 6.75
CA GLN A 161 10.91 -2.03 6.95
C GLN A 161 11.95 -2.39 5.87
N VAL A 162 11.76 -1.93 4.63
CA VAL A 162 12.74 -2.12 3.56
C VAL A 162 14.01 -1.34 3.85
N VAL A 163 13.89 -0.05 4.20
CA VAL A 163 15.05 0.79 4.51
C VAL A 163 15.77 0.32 5.78
N GLU A 164 15.06 -0.19 6.78
CA GLU A 164 15.70 -0.74 8.00
C GLU A 164 16.53 -1.99 7.75
N ARG A 165 16.22 -2.75 6.70
CA ARG A 165 16.98 -3.95 6.33
C ARG A 165 18.25 -3.59 5.55
N ASP A 166 18.15 -2.60 4.68
CA ASP A 166 19.25 -2.13 3.85
C ASP A 166 19.31 -0.60 3.94
N VAL A 167 20.02 -0.13 4.97
CA VAL A 167 20.04 1.29 5.34
C VAL A 167 20.92 2.05 4.36
N ASP A 168 20.28 2.55 3.30
CA ASP A 168 20.90 3.43 2.31
C ASP A 168 20.33 4.85 2.41
N PRO A 169 21.13 5.88 2.76
CA PRO A 169 20.70 7.28 2.80
C PRO A 169 20.13 7.78 1.45
N ALA A 170 20.64 7.28 0.32
CA ALA A 170 20.15 7.70 -1.00
C ALA A 170 18.74 7.15 -1.25
N GLU A 171 18.49 5.88 -0.96
CA GLU A 171 17.16 5.26 -1.04
C GLU A 171 16.20 5.83 0.00
N PHE A 172 16.69 6.14 1.20
CA PHE A 172 15.93 6.86 2.22
C PHE A 172 15.41 8.21 1.66
N ASN A 173 16.31 9.03 1.10
CA ASN A 173 15.98 10.35 0.56
C ASN A 173 14.99 10.28 -0.61
N LYS A 174 15.08 9.26 -1.47
CA LYS A 174 14.11 9.02 -2.55
C LYS A 174 12.74 8.62 -2.02
N GLY A 175 12.72 7.73 -1.03
CA GLY A 175 11.49 7.13 -0.51
C GLY A 175 10.71 8.03 0.43
N ILE A 176 11.40 8.74 1.34
CA ILE A 176 10.75 9.49 2.43
C ILE A 176 9.83 10.58 1.89
N GLN A 177 10.25 11.28 0.83
CA GLN A 177 9.44 12.34 0.23
C GLN A 177 8.14 11.79 -0.36
N LYS A 178 8.21 10.62 -0.99
CA LYS A 178 7.04 9.98 -1.60
C LYS A 178 6.04 9.54 -0.52
N VAL A 179 6.49 8.81 0.49
CA VAL A 179 5.59 8.29 1.54
C VAL A 179 4.99 9.42 2.38
N THR A 180 5.75 10.46 2.70
CA THR A 180 5.25 11.61 3.46
C THR A 180 4.31 12.48 2.62
N ARG A 181 4.55 12.64 1.31
CA ARG A 181 3.60 13.32 0.40
C ARG A 181 2.25 12.61 0.34
N ASP A 182 2.25 11.29 0.15
CA ASP A 182 1.01 10.51 0.10
C ASP A 182 0.22 10.66 1.41
N ILE A 183 0.90 10.68 2.56
CA ILE A 183 0.26 10.86 3.88
C ILE A 183 -0.26 12.30 4.05
N THR A 184 0.56 13.31 3.78
CA THR A 184 0.20 14.72 4.00
C THR A 184 -0.94 15.19 3.12
N GLN A 185 -1.06 14.68 1.89
CA GLN A 185 -2.21 14.95 1.02
C GLN A 185 -3.53 14.45 1.62
N ASN A 186 -3.54 13.22 2.16
CA ASN A 186 -4.73 12.65 2.79
C ASN A 186 -5.07 13.35 4.12
N LEU A 187 -4.07 13.67 4.95
CA LEU A 187 -4.23 14.45 6.18
C LEU A 187 -4.81 15.83 5.92
N GLY A 188 -4.25 16.57 4.95
CA GLY A 188 -4.72 17.91 4.60
C GLY A 188 -6.18 17.91 4.14
N ASN A 189 -6.61 16.85 3.46
CA ASN A 189 -8.01 16.67 3.09
C ASN A 189 -8.89 16.31 4.29
N LEU A 190 -8.45 15.42 5.18
CA LEU A 190 -9.19 15.06 6.41
C LEU A 190 -9.38 16.25 7.35
N ILE A 191 -8.35 17.07 7.53
CA ILE A 191 -8.42 18.26 8.39
C ILE A 191 -9.55 19.18 7.93
N LYS A 192 -9.74 19.34 6.61
CA LYS A 192 -10.81 20.17 6.04
C LYS A 192 -12.22 19.62 6.32
N THR A 193 -12.35 18.33 6.66
CA THR A 193 -13.65 17.73 7.00
C THR A 193 -13.95 17.78 8.49
N GLN A 194 -12.96 18.10 9.33
CA GLN A 194 -13.15 18.12 10.78
C GLN A 194 -13.76 19.44 11.26
N GLN A 195 -14.43 19.37 12.40
CA GLN A 195 -14.87 20.57 13.09
C GLN A 195 -13.66 21.41 13.52
N LYS A 196 -13.65 22.68 13.12
CA LYS A 196 -12.61 23.64 13.50
C LYS A 196 -12.50 23.76 15.02
N GLY A 197 -11.27 23.71 15.53
CA GLY A 197 -10.92 23.73 16.95
C GLY A 197 -10.99 22.37 17.65
N SER A 198 -11.50 21.33 16.99
CA SER A 198 -11.64 20.00 17.60
C SER A 198 -10.28 19.41 17.98
N ARG A 199 -10.29 18.51 18.96
CA ARG A 199 -9.08 17.78 19.38
C ARG A 199 -8.47 17.03 18.20
N GLU A 200 -9.31 16.47 17.34
CA GLU A 200 -8.88 15.66 16.21
C GLU A 200 -8.23 16.49 15.11
N GLU A 201 -8.86 17.61 14.71
CA GLU A 201 -8.27 18.57 13.76
C GLU A 201 -6.89 19.03 14.24
N LYS A 202 -6.76 19.43 15.51
CA LYS A 202 -5.49 19.88 16.10
C LYS A 202 -4.42 18.78 16.08
N ALA A 203 -4.79 17.54 16.43
CA ALA A 203 -3.87 16.41 16.40
C ALA A 203 -3.38 16.13 14.97
N MET A 204 -4.28 16.10 13.99
CA MET A 204 -3.93 15.93 12.58
C MET A 204 -3.08 17.08 12.05
N ALA A 205 -3.40 18.32 12.40
CA ALA A 205 -2.65 19.50 11.98
C ALA A 205 -1.21 19.50 12.54
N ALA A 206 -1.03 19.08 13.79
CA ALA A 206 0.30 18.91 14.38
C ALA A 206 1.13 17.87 13.61
N LEU A 207 0.55 16.70 13.33
CA LEU A 207 1.20 15.64 12.55
C LEU A 207 1.52 16.08 11.12
N LEU A 208 0.60 16.81 10.47
CA LEU A 208 0.81 17.39 9.15
C LEU A 208 2.02 18.34 9.16
N LYS A 209 2.12 19.24 10.15
CA LYS A 209 3.23 20.18 10.30
C LYS A 209 4.58 19.47 10.43
N GLU A 210 4.64 18.36 11.15
CA GLU A 210 5.89 17.59 11.30
C GLU A 210 6.30 16.84 10.03
N LEU A 211 5.34 16.41 9.21
CA LEU A 211 5.58 15.67 7.97
C LEU A 211 5.89 16.57 6.77
N LEU A 212 5.38 17.81 6.77
CA LEU A 212 5.54 18.76 5.66
C LEU A 212 6.99 19.02 5.21
N PRO A 213 7.98 19.16 6.12
CA PRO A 213 9.39 19.33 5.72
C PRO A 213 9.88 18.22 4.79
N TRP A 214 9.47 16.97 5.05
CA TRP A 214 9.83 15.81 4.23
C TRP A 214 9.02 15.71 2.94
N ALA A 215 7.73 16.06 2.98
CA ALA A 215 6.83 15.90 1.84
C ALA A 215 7.08 16.94 0.73
N ASN A 216 6.95 18.22 1.10
CA ASN A 216 6.98 19.36 0.16
C ASN A 216 8.10 20.35 0.48
N GLY A 217 8.63 20.33 1.71
CA GLY A 217 9.75 21.19 2.11
C GLY A 217 11.11 20.74 1.56
N GLY A 218 11.16 19.61 0.86
CA GLY A 218 12.38 19.12 0.23
C GLY A 218 13.46 18.67 1.21
N LYS A 219 13.14 18.51 2.52
CA LYS A 219 14.08 17.98 3.51
C LYS A 219 14.65 16.65 3.01
N LYS A 220 15.96 16.53 3.12
CA LYS A 220 16.78 15.36 2.81
C LYS A 220 17.89 15.27 3.84
N LEU A 221 18.43 14.09 4.03
CA LEU A 221 19.72 13.92 4.71
C LEU A 221 20.83 14.54 3.86
N GLY A 222 21.92 14.96 4.50
CA GLY A 222 23.08 15.54 3.83
C GLY A 222 23.75 14.56 2.86
N ALA A 223 24.57 15.08 1.94
CA ALA A 223 25.27 14.26 0.94
C ALA A 223 26.24 13.24 1.57
N ASN A 224 26.73 13.53 2.76
CA ASN A 224 27.65 12.67 3.53
C ASN A 224 26.93 11.88 4.63
N ALA A 225 25.60 11.82 4.60
CA ALA A 225 24.85 11.09 5.60
C ALA A 225 25.15 9.59 5.53
N ASP A 226 25.10 8.93 6.69
CA ASP A 226 25.32 7.50 6.80
C ASP A 226 24.11 6.79 7.47
N PHE A 227 24.30 5.55 7.89
CA PHE A 227 23.25 4.77 8.52
C PHE A 227 22.82 5.34 9.89
N GLU A 228 23.72 5.99 10.63
CA GLU A 228 23.43 6.58 11.94
C GLU A 228 22.52 7.81 11.81
N ASP A 229 22.58 8.52 10.69
CA ASP A 229 21.67 9.62 10.38
C ASP A 229 20.26 9.14 9.99
N VAL A 230 20.15 7.98 9.34
CA VAL A 230 18.87 7.44 8.83
C VAL A 230 18.00 6.89 9.96
N ILE A 231 18.61 6.17 10.91
CA ILE A 231 17.88 5.45 11.97
C ILE A 231 16.98 6.37 12.83
N PRO A 232 17.47 7.51 13.35
CA PRO A 232 16.65 8.42 14.16
C PRO A 232 15.45 8.98 13.38
N GLU A 233 15.62 9.27 12.10
CA GLU A 233 14.54 9.82 11.26
C GLU A 233 13.50 8.74 10.92
N LEU A 234 13.92 7.49 10.68
CA LEU A 234 12.99 6.35 10.56
C LEU A 234 12.20 6.13 11.85
N PHE A 235 12.86 6.21 13.02
CA PHE A 235 12.20 6.08 14.31
C PHE A 235 11.18 7.20 14.56
N LYS A 236 11.53 8.44 14.21
CA LYS A 236 10.61 9.58 14.26
C LYS A 236 9.39 9.34 13.36
N LEU A 237 9.62 8.90 12.12
CA LEU A 237 8.53 8.58 11.20
C LEU A 237 7.63 7.47 11.73
N LYS A 238 8.19 6.39 12.30
CA LYS A 238 7.41 5.32 12.93
C LYS A 238 6.49 5.84 14.03
N LYS A 239 6.99 6.72 14.91
CA LYS A 239 6.18 7.36 15.96
C LYS A 239 5.01 8.15 15.37
N MET A 240 5.27 8.94 14.33
CA MET A 240 4.23 9.69 13.63
C MET A 240 3.19 8.75 12.99
N LEU A 241 3.61 7.67 12.34
CA LEU A 241 2.68 6.69 11.76
C LEU A 241 1.82 6.00 12.82
N ALA A 242 2.40 5.66 13.97
CA ALA A 242 1.66 5.07 15.08
C ALA A 242 0.65 6.05 15.71
N ALA A 243 0.98 7.35 15.75
CA ALA A 243 0.04 8.39 16.16
C ALA A 243 -1.11 8.52 15.15
N LEU A 244 -0.79 8.59 13.85
CA LEU A 244 -1.78 8.68 12.77
C LEU A 244 -2.72 7.47 12.72
N ALA A 245 -2.26 6.27 13.06
CA ALA A 245 -3.11 5.08 13.09
C ALA A 245 -4.21 5.13 14.17
N LYS A 246 -4.10 6.05 15.14
CA LYS A 246 -5.07 6.26 16.23
C LYS A 246 -6.09 7.37 15.91
N VAL A 247 -5.86 8.12 14.83
CA VAL A 247 -6.75 9.18 14.36
C VAL A 247 -7.64 8.60 13.28
#